data_AF-A0A933PUA6-F1
#
_entry.id   AF-A0A933PUA6-F1
#
_cell.length_a   1.000
_cell.length_b   1.000
_cell.length_c   1.000
_cell.angle_alpha   90.00
_cell.angle_beta   90.00
_cell.angle_gamma   90.00
#
_symmetry.space_group_name_H-M   'P 1'
#
loop_
_entity.id
_entity.type
_entity.pdbx_description
1 polymer ?
#
loop_
_entity_poly.entity_id
_entity_poly.type
_entity_poly.pdbx_seq_one_letter_code
_entity_poly.pdbx_strand_id
1 'polypeptide(L)'
;MPLHARRRRTRGYNQSERIARTMARHSGVPLIATAKRIRHTKPLTVSRSAAERTAIIAGAFTAVNADAFYGKSVLIVDDVLTTGTTVNELARVLREAGAQKVNALTIARAD
;
A
#
# COMPACT_ATOMS: atom_id res chain seq x y z
N MET A 1 0.97 3.68 -0.18
CA MET A 1 1.35 2.39 -0.78
C MET A 1 2.87 2.25 -0.83
N PRO A 2 3.50 1.25 -0.19
CA PRO A 2 4.94 1.03 -0.26
C PRO A 2 5.38 0.55 -1.65
N LEU A 3 6.43 1.16 -2.18
CA LEU A 3 7.04 0.77 -3.44
C LEU A 3 8.26 -0.11 -3.19
N HIS A 4 8.44 -1.18 -3.97
CA HIS A 4 9.61 -2.05 -3.84
C HIS A 4 10.89 -1.29 -4.19
N ALA A 5 12.00 -1.52 -3.48
CA ALA A 5 13.26 -0.78 -3.61
C ALA A 5 13.78 -0.71 -5.07
N ARG A 6 13.70 -1.82 -5.82
CA ARG A 6 14.06 -1.85 -7.25
C ARG A 6 13.26 -0.85 -8.09
N ARG A 7 11.94 -0.79 -7.90
CA ARG A 7 11.07 0.16 -8.62
C ARG A 7 11.35 1.60 -8.19
N ARG A 8 11.73 1.81 -6.92
CA ARG A 8 12.04 3.14 -6.38
C ARG A 8 13.31 3.68 -7.04
N ARG A 9 14.32 2.83 -7.24
CA ARG A 9 15.54 3.17 -7.98
C ARG A 9 15.25 3.54 -9.44
N THR A 10 14.40 2.80 -10.14
CA THR A 10 14.06 3.10 -11.55
C THR A 10 13.20 4.36 -11.71
N ARG A 11 12.20 4.56 -10.84
CA ARG A 11 11.26 5.69 -10.95
C ARG A 11 11.76 6.97 -10.29
N GLY A 12 12.74 6.90 -9.37
CA GLY A 12 13.24 8.03 -8.58
C GLY A 12 12.31 8.48 -7.43
N TYR A 13 11.00 8.22 -7.52
CA TYR A 13 10.01 8.63 -6.51
C TYR A 13 8.87 7.62 -6.34
N ASN A 14 8.08 7.79 -5.28
CA ASN A 14 6.84 7.07 -5.02
C ASN A 14 5.65 8.04 -5.15
N GLN A 15 4.83 7.87 -6.19
CA GLN A 15 3.64 8.68 -6.49
C GLN A 15 2.72 8.78 -5.27
N SER A 16 2.35 7.62 -4.72
CA SER A 16 1.44 7.46 -3.60
C SER A 16 1.97 8.15 -2.34
N GLU A 17 3.28 8.14 -2.12
CA GLU A 17 3.92 8.85 -1.01
C GLU A 17 3.86 10.38 -1.18
N ARG A 18 4.06 10.89 -2.40
CA ARG A 18 3.96 12.34 -2.67
C ARG A 18 2.54 12.86 -2.44
N ILE A 19 1.53 12.09 -2.86
CA ILE A 19 0.12 12.38 -2.60
C ILE A 19 -0.13 12.37 -1.10
N ALA A 20 0.25 11.29 -0.40
CA ALA A 20 0.04 11.15 1.04
C ALA A 20 0.72 12.26 1.85
N ARG A 21 1.94 12.67 1.46
CA ARG A 21 2.68 13.77 2.09
C ARG A 21 1.97 15.11 1.94
N THR A 22 1.38 15.35 0.78
CA THR A 22 0.58 16.56 0.54
C THR A 22 -0.69 16.53 1.37
N MET A 23 -1.39 15.40 1.42
CA MET A 23 -2.58 15.24 2.25
C MET A 23 -2.27 15.45 3.74
N ALA A 24 -1.23 14.81 4.27
CA ALA A 24 -0.82 14.92 5.66
C ALA A 24 -0.55 16.38 6.08
N ARG A 25 0.08 17.16 5.19
CA ARG A 25 0.31 18.59 5.42
C ARG A 25 -0.97 19.41 5.57
N HIS A 26 -2.04 19.08 4.82
CA HIS A 26 -3.28 19.84 4.85
C HIS A 26 -4.27 19.34 5.91
N SER A 27 -4.25 18.04 6.23
CA SER A 27 -5.18 17.45 7.19
C SER A 27 -4.64 17.38 8.63
N GLY A 28 -3.33 17.56 8.83
CA GLY A 28 -2.67 17.34 10.12
C GLY A 28 -2.54 15.87 10.52
N VAL A 29 -2.99 14.93 9.69
CA VAL A 29 -2.85 13.49 9.96
C VAL A 29 -1.40 13.07 9.67
N PRO A 30 -0.71 12.41 10.62
CA PRO A 30 0.70 12.07 10.44
C PRO A 30 0.91 11.04 9.32
N LEU A 31 1.89 11.31 8.46
CA LEU A 31 2.39 10.34 7.50
C LEU A 31 3.45 9.46 8.17
N ILE A 32 3.11 8.20 8.43
CA ILE A 32 4.01 7.21 9.02
C ILE A 32 4.32 6.07 8.03
N ALA A 33 5.52 5.49 8.15
CA ALA A 33 5.85 4.26 7.45
C ALA A 33 5.24 3.07 8.20
N THR A 34 4.17 2.49 7.66
CA THR A 34 3.45 1.37 8.30
C THR A 34 3.85 0.00 7.79
N ALA A 35 4.37 -0.08 6.56
CA ALA A 35 4.81 -1.33 5.95
C ALA A 35 5.91 -1.11 4.92
N LYS A 36 6.66 -2.17 4.64
CA LYS A 36 7.62 -2.27 3.53
C LYS A 36 7.14 -3.32 2.53
N ARG A 37 7.42 -3.09 1.24
CA ARG A 37 7.22 -4.09 0.19
C ARG A 37 8.51 -4.89 0.02
N ILE A 38 8.50 -6.13 0.49
CA ILE A 38 9.71 -6.98 0.59
C ILE A 38 9.96 -7.84 -0.66
N ARG A 39 8.90 -8.12 -1.44
CA ARG A 39 9.02 -8.92 -2.67
C ARG A 39 8.96 -8.04 -3.91
N HIS A 40 9.89 -8.28 -4.83
CA HIS A 40 9.77 -7.82 -6.19
C HIS A 40 8.80 -8.72 -6.95
N THR A 41 7.54 -8.31 -7.05
CA THR A 41 6.53 -9.09 -7.76
C THR A 41 6.47 -8.68 -9.24
N LYS A 42 6.07 -9.62 -10.11
CA LYS A 42 5.75 -9.30 -11.51
C LYS A 42 4.66 -8.19 -11.56
N PRO A 43 4.62 -7.36 -12.61
CA PRO A 43 3.52 -6.42 -12.79
C PRO A 43 2.17 -7.17 -12.85
N LEU A 44 1.17 -6.64 -12.16
CA LEU A 44 -0.17 -7.24 -12.14
C LEU A 44 -0.86 -7.24 -13.51
N THR A 45 -0.41 -6.36 -14.42
CA THR A 45 -0.87 -6.27 -15.80
C THR A 45 -0.55 -7.52 -16.63
N VAL A 46 0.41 -8.35 -16.21
CA VAL A 46 0.76 -9.61 -16.90
C VAL A 46 -0.26 -10.73 -16.62
N SER A 47 -1.01 -10.61 -15.53
CA SER A 47 -1.97 -11.63 -15.11
C SER A 47 -3.36 -11.37 -15.66
N ARG A 48 -4.07 -12.44 -16.03
CA ARG A 48 -5.42 -12.38 -16.62
C ARG A 48 -6.52 -12.72 -15.61
N SER A 49 -6.21 -13.36 -14.48
CA SER A 49 -7.22 -13.76 -13.48
C SER A 49 -7.03 -13.08 -12.13
N ALA A 50 -8.10 -12.95 -11.35
CA ALA A 50 -8.04 -12.41 -9.99
C ALA A 50 -7.18 -13.31 -9.07
N ALA A 51 -7.27 -14.63 -9.22
CA ALA A 51 -6.53 -15.61 -8.42
C ALA A 51 -5.01 -15.48 -8.61
N GLU A 52 -4.55 -15.36 -9.85
CA GLU A 52 -3.13 -15.14 -10.16
C GLU A 52 -2.62 -13.82 -9.59
N ARG A 53 -3.41 -12.73 -9.71
CA ARG A 53 -3.04 -11.42 -9.12
C ARG A 53 -2.85 -11.53 -7.61
N THR A 54 -3.75 -12.26 -6.93
CA THR A 54 -3.64 -12.52 -5.49
C THR A 54 -2.38 -13.32 -5.17
N ALA A 55 -2.09 -14.39 -5.91
CA ALA A 55 -0.88 -15.18 -5.71
C ALA A 55 0.43 -14.38 -5.94
N ILE A 56 0.44 -13.46 -6.91
CA ILE A 56 1.58 -12.59 -7.19
C ILE A 56 1.89 -11.69 -5.98
N ILE A 57 0.85 -11.16 -5.34
CA ILE A 57 0.95 -10.15 -4.27
C ILE A 57 0.99 -10.77 -2.87
N ALA A 58 0.54 -12.00 -2.68
CA ALA A 58 0.57 -12.68 -1.39
C ALA A 58 1.98 -12.62 -0.76
N GLY A 59 2.04 -12.15 0.48
CA GLY A 59 3.28 -11.99 1.24
C GLY A 59 4.21 -10.90 0.68
N ALA A 60 3.72 -9.97 -0.15
CA ALA A 60 4.55 -8.91 -0.70
C ALA A 60 4.89 -7.81 0.31
N PHE A 61 4.14 -7.71 1.42
CA PHE A 61 4.29 -6.67 2.42
C PHE A 61 4.60 -7.23 3.80
N THR A 62 5.32 -6.43 4.59
CA THR A 62 5.56 -6.66 6.01
C THR A 62 5.32 -5.35 6.75
N ALA A 63 4.53 -5.40 7.82
CA ALA A 63 4.31 -4.27 8.71
C ALA A 63 5.63 -3.85 9.38
N VAL A 64 5.79 -2.54 9.63
CA VAL A 64 6.93 -1.99 10.36
C VAL A 64 6.43 -1.00 11.40
N ASN A 65 7.08 -0.94 12.56
CA ASN A 65 6.70 -0.05 13.66
C ASN A 65 5.23 -0.23 14.06
N ALA A 66 4.80 -1.48 14.32
CA ALA A 66 3.41 -1.81 14.64
C ALA A 66 2.83 -0.95 15.77
N ASP A 67 3.63 -0.69 16.81
CA ASP A 67 3.26 0.17 17.95
C ASP A 67 2.82 1.58 17.52
N ALA A 68 3.35 2.11 16.41
CA ALA A 68 2.99 3.43 15.91
C ALA A 68 1.54 3.51 15.38
N PHE A 69 0.92 2.37 15.09
CA PHE A 69 -0.45 2.30 14.56
C PHE A 69 -1.35 1.27 15.25
N TYR A 70 -0.88 0.63 16.31
CA TYR A 70 -1.68 -0.32 17.09
C TYR A 70 -2.93 0.35 17.65
N GLY A 71 -4.10 -0.28 17.44
CA GLY A 71 -5.39 0.26 17.84
C GLY A 71 -5.82 1.53 17.10
N LYS A 72 -5.10 1.95 16.04
CA LYS A 72 -5.41 3.16 15.27
C LYS A 72 -6.17 2.83 13.98
N SER A 73 -6.84 3.85 13.44
CA SER A 73 -7.33 3.84 12.07
C SER A 73 -6.22 4.26 11.10
N VAL A 74 -5.95 3.44 10.08
CA VAL A 74 -4.92 3.69 9.07
C VAL A 74 -5.56 3.96 7.71
N LEU A 75 -5.07 4.99 7.01
CA LEU A 75 -5.46 5.29 5.63
C LEU A 75 -4.33 4.91 4.68
N ILE A 76 -4.58 3.96 3.79
CA ILE A 76 -3.70 3.63 2.67
C ILE A 76 -3.98 4.63 1.55
N VAL A 77 -2.94 5.34 1.10
CA VAL A 77 -3.03 6.20 -0.09
C VAL A 77 -2.35 5.51 -1.26
N ASP A 78 -3.00 5.47 -2.43
CA ASP A 78 -2.44 5.04 -3.71
C ASP A 78 -2.81 5.99 -4.86
N ASP A 79 -2.15 5.86 -6.01
CA ASP A 79 -2.50 6.65 -7.20
C ASP A 79 -3.71 6.06 -7.94
N VAL A 80 -3.65 4.78 -8.30
CA VAL A 80 -4.68 4.09 -9.10
C VAL A 80 -5.09 2.77 -8.46
N LEU A 81 -6.40 2.59 -8.23
CA LEU A 81 -6.98 1.30 -7.88
C LEU A 81 -7.32 0.53 -9.15
N THR A 82 -6.81 -0.70 -9.27
CA THR A 82 -7.29 -1.66 -10.28
C THR A 82 -8.20 -2.69 -9.63
N THR A 83 -7.79 -3.96 -9.58
CA THR A 83 -8.54 -5.05 -8.92
C THR A 83 -8.57 -4.95 -7.39
N GLY A 84 -7.90 -3.95 -6.80
CA GLY A 84 -7.76 -3.80 -5.36
C GLY A 84 -6.83 -4.82 -4.68
N THR A 85 -6.31 -5.81 -5.40
CA THR A 85 -5.49 -6.90 -4.82
C THR A 85 -4.30 -6.39 -3.99
N THR A 86 -3.58 -5.38 -4.48
CA THR A 86 -2.43 -4.80 -3.76
C THR A 86 -2.86 -4.10 -2.48
N VAL A 87 -3.96 -3.34 -2.53
CA VAL A 87 -4.51 -2.63 -1.38
C VAL A 87 -5.04 -3.61 -0.33
N ASN A 88 -5.74 -4.65 -0.77
CA ASN A 88 -6.31 -5.67 0.11
C ASN A 88 -5.22 -6.44 0.86
N GLU A 89 -4.13 -6.83 0.19
CA GLU A 89 -3.02 -7.50 0.86
C GLU A 89 -2.33 -6.59 1.88
N LEU A 90 -2.09 -5.33 1.53
CA LEU A 90 -1.51 -4.38 2.48
C LEU A 90 -2.45 -4.16 3.67
N ALA A 91 -3.76 -4.03 3.43
CA ALA A 91 -4.74 -3.88 4.49
C ALA A 91 -4.79 -5.10 5.42
N ARG A 92 -4.68 -6.33 4.87
CA ARG A 92 -4.56 -7.57 5.64
C ARG A 92 -3.36 -7.51 6.58
N VAL A 93 -2.16 -7.21 6.05
CA VAL A 93 -0.92 -7.11 6.83
C VAL A 93 -1.01 -6.06 7.95
N LEU A 94 -1.63 -4.91 7.69
CA LEU A 94 -1.79 -3.86 8.71
C LEU A 94 -2.78 -4.24 9.81
N ARG A 95 -3.88 -4.93 9.47
CA ARG A 95 -4.85 -5.44 10.45
C ARG A 95 -4.24 -6.52 11.34
N GLU A 96 -3.48 -7.44 10.75
CA GLU A 96 -2.74 -8.48 11.48
C GLU A 96 -1.71 -7.88 12.43
N ALA A 97 -1.13 -6.72 12.09
CA ALA A 97 -0.23 -5.97 12.95
C ALA A 97 -0.94 -5.08 14.00
N GLY A 98 -2.28 -5.16 14.12
CA GLY A 98 -3.04 -4.52 15.19
C GLY A 98 -3.72 -3.20 14.82
N ALA A 99 -3.78 -2.81 13.53
CA ALA A 99 -4.59 -1.66 13.13
C ALA A 99 -6.09 -1.94 13.35
N GLN A 100 -6.80 -1.03 14.03
CA GLN A 100 -8.22 -1.16 14.33
C GLN A 100 -9.10 -1.06 13.07
N LYS A 101 -8.75 -0.13 12.18
CA LYS A 101 -9.46 0.09 10.91
C LYS A 101 -8.45 0.39 9.82
N VAL A 102 -8.69 -0.13 8.62
CA VAL A 102 -7.88 0.20 7.45
C VAL A 102 -8.79 0.62 6.31
N ASN A 103 -8.62 1.85 5.86
CA ASN A 103 -9.31 2.43 4.70
C ASN A 103 -8.31 2.65 3.57
N ALA A 104 -8.79 2.79 2.34
CA ALA A 104 -7.97 3.13 1.19
C ALA A 104 -8.54 4.34 0.45
N LEU A 105 -7.67 5.22 0.00
CA LEU A 105 -7.97 6.32 -0.90
C LEU A 105 -7.08 6.21 -2.14
N THR A 106 -7.70 6.29 -3.31
CA THR A 106 -7.00 6.34 -4.60
C THR A 106 -7.50 7.52 -5.41
N ILE A 107 -6.63 8.10 -6.24
CA ILE A 107 -6.99 9.23 -7.09
C ILE A 107 -7.87 8.79 -8.26
N ALA A 108 -7.58 7.62 -8.82
CA ALA A 108 -8.35 7.04 -9.91
C ALA A 108 -8.66 5.58 -9.66
N ARG A 109 -9.66 5.07 -10.39
CA ARG A 109 -9.96 3.66 -10.51
C ARG A 109 -9.92 3.28 -11.99
N ALA A 110 -9.27 2.17 -12.30
CA ALA A 110 -9.24 1.59 -13.63
C ALA A 110 -9.84 0.19 -13.53
N ASP A 111 -10.89 -0.06 -14.31
CA ASP A 111 -11.56 -1.37 -14.40
C ASP A 111 -10.96 -2.22 -15.53
#